data_AF-A0A7S3RMT5-F1
#
_entry.id   AF-A0A7S3RMT5-F1
#
_cell.length_a   1.000
_cell.length_b   1.000
_cell.length_c   1.000
_cell.angle_alpha   90.00
_cell.angle_beta   90.00
_cell.angle_gamma   90.00
#
_symmetry.space_group_name_H-M   'P 1'
#
loop_
_entity.id
_entity.type
_entity.pdbx_description
1 polymer ?
#
loop_
_entity_poly.entity_id
_entity_poly.type
_entity_poly.pdbx_seq_one_letter_code
_entity_poly.pdbx_strand_id
1 'polypeptide(L)'
;RRAVPSEAATARVEWAADGSLRLVAQRRLSASAPVRLDFGPRTNAELLVARGEVLAANPHDAVGFHIEASTLAQGSLREREQLLQSRLGLALEAELRLHPSGTLDPITLEALAVLSAPPSHLAALARSQVFAPLPPVLELAALATLRHVCLVRLGRYGSSLDEDEEAALALEQQQRRREEQEDQQEGQQEEEGAEACGAQCGAPAAARQAGRAAGRVAA
;
A
#
# COMPACT_ATOMS: atom_id res chain seq x y z
N ARG A 1 -6.50 -0.76 10.74
CA ARG A 1 -6.26 -1.41 9.43
C ARG A 1 -4.80 -1.82 9.42
N ARG A 2 -4.46 -3.06 9.05
CA ARG A 2 -3.10 -3.59 9.23
C ARG A 2 -2.25 -3.26 8.00
N ALA A 3 -1.25 -2.40 8.15
CA ALA A 3 -0.25 -2.19 7.11
C ALA A 3 0.60 -3.47 7.00
N VAL A 4 0.73 -4.00 5.77
CA VAL A 4 1.52 -5.21 5.54
C VAL A 4 2.92 -4.78 5.07
N PRO A 5 4.01 -5.30 5.67
CA PRO A 5 5.35 -5.02 5.17
C PRO A 5 5.49 -5.55 3.74
N SER A 6 6.04 -4.71 2.86
CA SER A 6 6.33 -5.05 1.47
C SER A 6 7.53 -6.00 1.41
N GLU A 7 7.26 -7.31 1.32
CA GLU A 7 8.28 -8.33 1.09
C GLU A 7 8.29 -8.73 -0.38
N ALA A 8 9.47 -9.07 -0.90
CA ALA A 8 9.64 -9.52 -2.28
C ALA A 8 8.74 -10.72 -2.61
N ALA A 9 8.16 -10.72 -3.81
CA ALA A 9 7.36 -11.82 -4.29
C ALA A 9 8.14 -13.13 -4.29
N THR A 10 7.45 -14.22 -3.97
CA THR A 10 8.05 -15.55 -3.89
C THR A 10 7.54 -16.49 -4.96
N ALA A 11 6.46 -16.11 -5.65
CA ALA A 11 5.93 -16.80 -6.81
C ALA A 11 5.38 -15.81 -7.84
N ARG A 12 5.33 -16.25 -9.10
CA ARG A 12 4.67 -15.53 -10.20
C ARG A 12 3.65 -16.42 -10.91
N VAL A 13 2.75 -15.77 -11.62
CA VAL A 13 1.74 -16.41 -12.43
C VAL A 13 2.24 -16.51 -13.87
N GLU A 14 2.19 -17.70 -14.46
CA GLU A 14 2.58 -17.94 -15.85
C GLU A 14 1.47 -18.69 -16.60
N TRP A 15 1.34 -18.42 -17.90
CA TRP A 15 0.53 -19.23 -18.79
C TRP A 15 1.35 -20.43 -19.29
N ALA A 16 0.81 -21.63 -19.09
CA ALA A 16 1.39 -22.83 -19.63
C ALA A 16 0.96 -23.09 -21.08
N ALA A 17 1.69 -23.95 -21.78
CA ALA A 17 1.45 -24.27 -23.18
C ALA A 17 0.08 -24.94 -23.43
N ASP A 18 -0.51 -25.53 -22.39
CA ASP A 18 -1.87 -26.10 -22.40
C ASP A 18 -2.97 -25.04 -22.19
N GLY A 19 -2.61 -23.76 -22.10
CA GLY A 19 -3.52 -22.65 -21.82
C GLY A 19 -3.93 -22.54 -20.35
N SER A 20 -3.36 -23.35 -19.45
CA SER A 20 -3.64 -23.24 -18.01
C SER A 20 -2.81 -22.14 -17.35
N LEU A 21 -3.35 -21.56 -16.29
CA LEU A 21 -2.64 -20.61 -15.43
C LEU A 21 -1.89 -21.39 -14.35
N ARG A 22 -0.57 -21.18 -14.22
CA ARG A 22 0.27 -21.87 -13.24
C ARG A 22 0.95 -20.89 -12.30
N LEU A 23 1.08 -21.30 -11.04
CA LEU A 23 1.84 -20.59 -10.03
C LEU A 23 3.24 -21.18 -9.94
N VAL A 24 4.26 -20.38 -10.24
CA VAL A 24 5.66 -20.82 -10.27
C VAL A 24 6.44 -20.11 -9.17
N ALA A 25 7.04 -20.88 -8.26
CA ALA A 25 7.89 -20.33 -7.21
C ALA A 25 9.17 -19.74 -7.85
N GLN A 26 9.49 -18.50 -7.50
CA GLN A 26 10.69 -17.79 -7.99
C GLN A 26 11.96 -18.19 -7.24
N ARG A 27 11.81 -18.80 -6.05
CA ARG A 27 12.90 -19.29 -5.20
C ARG A 27 12.47 -20.54 -4.45
N ARG A 28 13.43 -21.29 -3.88
CA ARG A 28 13.12 -22.39 -2.96
C ARG A 28 12.43 -21.83 -1.71
N LEU A 29 11.33 -22.45 -1.31
CA LEU A 29 10.55 -22.08 -0.12
C LEU A 29 10.62 -23.21 0.90
N SER A 30 10.84 -22.87 2.17
CA SER A 30 10.73 -23.83 3.26
C SER A 30 9.26 -24.19 3.49
N ALA A 31 9.02 -25.38 4.06
CA ALA A 31 7.70 -25.71 4.59
C ALA A 31 7.29 -24.61 5.59
N SER A 32 6.00 -24.20 5.55
CA SER A 32 5.42 -23.06 6.28
C SER A 32 5.80 -21.65 5.82
N ALA A 33 6.72 -21.49 4.86
CA ALA A 33 6.99 -20.15 4.31
C ALA A 33 5.77 -19.62 3.51
N PRO A 34 5.38 -18.35 3.70
CA PRO A 34 4.27 -17.77 2.96
C PRO A 34 4.59 -17.68 1.45
N VAL A 35 3.60 -18.04 0.62
CA VAL A 35 3.65 -17.79 -0.82
C VAL A 35 3.11 -16.38 -1.06
N ARG A 36 3.94 -15.51 -1.64
CA ARG A 36 3.64 -14.11 -1.91
C ARG A 36 3.66 -13.88 -3.42
N LEU A 37 2.63 -13.21 -3.92
CA LEU A 37 2.49 -12.89 -5.33
C LEU A 37 2.70 -11.41 -5.56
N ASP A 38 3.39 -11.09 -6.65
CA ASP A 38 3.41 -9.73 -7.19
C ASP A 38 2.14 -9.51 -8.02
N PHE A 39 1.39 -8.47 -7.69
CA PHE A 39 0.15 -8.09 -8.39
C PHE A 39 0.38 -6.98 -9.42
N GLY A 40 1.65 -6.69 -9.71
CA GLY A 40 2.09 -5.67 -10.64
C GLY A 40 2.18 -4.29 -10.00
N PRO A 41 2.54 -3.29 -10.82
CA PRO A 41 2.81 -1.93 -10.34
C PRO A 41 1.51 -1.20 -10.03
N ARG A 42 1.02 -1.35 -8.79
CA ARG A 42 -0.21 -0.72 -8.29
C ARG A 42 0.07 0.22 -7.14
N THR A 43 -0.62 1.35 -7.08
CA THR A 43 -0.52 2.31 -5.97
C THR A 43 -1.24 1.79 -4.72
N ASN A 44 -0.93 2.33 -3.54
CA ASN A 44 -1.66 1.97 -2.33
C ASN A 44 -3.14 2.38 -2.41
N ALA A 45 -3.48 3.44 -3.13
CA ALA A 45 -4.87 3.81 -3.39
C ALA A 45 -5.61 2.73 -4.19
N GLU A 46 -4.99 2.22 -5.26
CA GLU A 46 -5.57 1.14 -6.08
C GLU A 46 -5.69 -0.17 -5.28
N LEU A 47 -4.66 -0.54 -4.52
CA LEU A 47 -4.67 -1.73 -3.66
C LEU A 47 -5.76 -1.64 -2.58
N LEU A 48 -5.92 -0.47 -1.97
CA LEU A 48 -6.93 -0.25 -0.95
C LEU A 48 -8.34 -0.41 -1.52
N VAL A 49 -8.62 0.17 -2.68
CA VAL A 49 -9.95 0.09 -3.31
C VAL A 49 -10.24 -1.33 -3.80
N ALA A 50 -9.27 -1.98 -4.47
CA ALA A 50 -9.50 -3.28 -5.06
C ALA A 50 -9.48 -4.44 -4.05
N ARG A 51 -8.76 -4.28 -2.93
CA ARG A 51 -8.43 -5.40 -2.02
C ARG A 51 -8.55 -5.08 -0.54
N GLY A 52 -8.74 -3.82 -0.16
CA GLY A 52 -8.76 -3.43 1.26
C GLY A 52 -7.39 -3.48 1.94
N GLU A 53 -6.30 -3.50 1.16
CA GLU A 53 -4.92 -3.63 1.66
C GLU A 53 -4.09 -2.37 1.39
N VAL A 54 -3.14 -2.07 2.27
CA VAL A 54 -2.12 -1.02 2.10
C VAL A 54 -0.75 -1.60 2.44
N LEU A 55 0.22 -1.38 1.58
CA LEU A 55 1.59 -1.84 1.76
C LEU A 55 2.45 -0.70 2.32
N ALA A 56 3.12 -0.93 3.45
CA ALA A 56 3.87 0.10 4.16
C ALA A 56 5.06 0.68 3.37
N ALA A 57 5.65 -0.13 2.49
CA ALA A 57 6.78 0.25 1.64
C ALA A 57 6.49 -0.15 0.19
N ASN A 58 5.38 0.34 -0.36
CA ASN A 58 5.01 0.07 -1.74
C ASN A 58 5.97 0.82 -2.70
N PRO A 59 6.82 0.12 -3.47
CA PRO A 59 7.74 0.78 -4.40
C PRO A 59 7.02 1.43 -5.59
N HIS A 60 5.76 1.08 -5.81
CA HIS A 60 4.92 1.60 -6.89
C HIS A 60 3.92 2.63 -6.37
N ASP A 61 4.02 3.05 -5.11
CA ASP A 61 3.12 4.08 -4.62
C ASP A 61 3.35 5.39 -5.38
N ALA A 62 2.26 6.07 -5.62
CA ALA A 62 2.27 7.36 -6.28
C ALA A 62 0.99 8.12 -5.96
N VAL A 63 1.12 9.43 -5.85
CA VAL A 63 -0.01 10.34 -5.75
C VAL A 63 -0.28 10.93 -7.13
N GLY A 64 -1.44 10.60 -7.68
CA GLY A 64 -1.93 11.17 -8.93
C GLY A 64 -2.46 12.59 -8.73
N PHE A 65 -2.11 13.50 -9.64
CA PHE A 65 -2.69 14.83 -9.69
C PHE A 65 -3.05 15.24 -11.11
N HIS A 66 -4.26 15.77 -11.27
CA HIS A 66 -4.71 16.33 -12.53
C HIS A 66 -4.14 17.73 -12.68
N ILE A 67 -3.55 18.00 -13.83
CA ILE A 67 -3.36 19.36 -14.29
C ILE A 67 -4.38 19.63 -15.37
N GLU A 68 -5.15 20.70 -15.15
CA GLU A 68 -6.01 21.31 -16.15
C GLU A 68 -5.36 22.64 -16.52
N ALA A 69 -4.93 22.79 -17.77
CA ALA A 69 -4.46 24.10 -18.22
C ALA A 69 -5.68 25.04 -18.33
N SER A 70 -5.93 25.79 -17.27
CA SER A 70 -7.03 26.75 -17.22
C SER A 70 -6.92 27.79 -18.34
N THR A 71 -8.05 28.10 -18.96
CA THR A 71 -8.24 29.09 -20.03
C THR A 71 -7.86 30.53 -19.67
N LEU A 72 -7.38 30.78 -18.45
CA LEU A 72 -6.94 32.10 -17.98
C LEU A 72 -5.69 32.62 -18.71
N ALA A 73 -4.92 31.75 -19.38
CA ALA A 73 -3.80 32.13 -20.25
C ALA A 73 -4.22 32.18 -21.73
N GLN A 74 -5.11 33.11 -22.08
CA GLN A 74 -5.81 33.17 -23.38
C GLN A 74 -4.91 33.30 -24.65
N GLY A 75 -3.60 33.51 -24.53
CA GLY A 75 -2.71 33.71 -25.68
C GLY A 75 -1.97 32.47 -26.20
N SER A 76 -1.69 31.46 -25.35
CA SER A 76 -0.75 30.37 -25.69
C SER A 76 -1.27 28.96 -25.41
N LEU A 77 -2.54 28.82 -25.04
CA LEU A 77 -3.11 27.52 -24.65
C LEU A 77 -3.03 26.48 -25.78
N ARG A 78 -3.36 26.87 -27.02
CA ARG A 78 -3.25 25.99 -28.19
C ARG A 78 -1.81 25.55 -28.47
N GLU A 79 -0.84 26.44 -28.30
CA GLU A 79 0.58 26.10 -28.51
C GLU A 79 1.05 25.08 -27.46
N ARG A 80 0.63 25.26 -26.21
CA ARG A 80 0.93 24.31 -25.12
C ARG A 80 0.27 22.97 -25.35
N GLU A 81 -1.00 22.95 -25.76
CA GLU A 81 -1.73 21.73 -26.11
C GLU A 81 -1.00 20.95 -27.21
N GLN A 82 -0.63 21.65 -28.30
CA GLN A 82 0.11 21.05 -29.40
C GLN A 82 1.46 20.51 -28.94
N LEU A 83 2.16 21.20 -28.05
CA LEU A 83 3.43 20.73 -27.49
C LEU A 83 3.26 19.50 -26.60
N LEU A 84 2.26 19.48 -25.72
CA LEU A 84 1.97 18.31 -24.88
C LEU A 84 1.61 17.09 -25.74
N GLN A 85 0.75 17.28 -26.74
CA GLN A 85 0.30 16.20 -27.59
C GLN A 85 1.42 15.69 -28.51
N SER A 86 2.17 16.59 -29.15
CA SER A 86 3.23 16.20 -30.10
C SER A 86 4.48 15.65 -29.44
N ARG A 87 4.83 16.12 -28.22
CA ARG A 87 6.05 15.67 -27.51
C ARG A 87 5.81 14.49 -26.59
N LEU A 88 4.68 14.50 -25.87
CA LEU A 88 4.43 13.57 -24.77
C LEU A 88 3.22 12.66 -25.02
N GLY A 89 2.44 12.89 -26.08
CA GLY A 89 1.19 12.18 -26.31
C GLY A 89 0.14 12.46 -25.24
N LEU A 90 0.29 13.56 -24.49
CA LEU A 90 -0.60 13.93 -23.40
C LEU A 90 -1.69 14.89 -23.87
N ALA A 91 -2.89 14.70 -23.33
CA ALA A 91 -3.94 15.70 -23.41
C ALA A 91 -3.64 16.88 -22.47
N LEU A 92 -4.34 17.99 -22.69
CA LEU A 92 -4.28 19.17 -21.81
C LEU A 92 -4.75 18.87 -20.38
N GLU A 93 -5.59 17.84 -20.26
CA GLU A 93 -6.01 17.21 -19.01
C GLU A 93 -5.26 15.89 -18.88
N ALA A 94 -4.22 15.89 -18.04
CA ALA A 94 -3.42 14.70 -17.80
C ALA A 94 -3.29 14.45 -16.29
N GLU A 95 -3.35 13.18 -15.91
CA GLU A 95 -2.95 12.74 -14.58
C GLU A 95 -1.44 12.58 -14.56
N LEU A 96 -0.78 13.40 -13.73
CA LEU A 96 0.64 13.27 -13.45
C LEU A 96 0.84 12.58 -12.10
N ARG A 97 1.99 11.93 -11.93
CA ARG A 97 2.27 11.10 -10.75
C ARG A 97 3.48 11.61 -9.98
N LEU A 98 3.34 11.64 -8.66
CA LEU A 98 4.44 11.92 -7.72
C LEU A 98 4.76 10.67 -6.93
N HIS A 99 6.02 10.23 -6.99
CA HIS A 99 6.49 9.14 -6.15
C HIS A 99 6.89 9.64 -4.75
N PRO A 100 6.63 8.86 -3.68
CA PRO A 100 7.02 9.22 -2.31
C PRO A 100 8.53 9.41 -2.12
N SER A 101 9.34 8.78 -2.97
CA SER A 101 10.80 8.96 -3.04
C SER A 101 11.23 10.38 -3.41
N GLY A 102 10.29 11.25 -3.83
CA GLY A 102 10.58 12.58 -4.34
C GLY A 102 11.08 12.58 -5.79
N THR A 103 11.15 11.42 -6.44
CA THR A 103 11.53 11.34 -7.86
C THR A 103 10.36 11.73 -8.76
N LEU A 104 10.61 12.68 -9.66
CA LEU A 104 9.67 13.05 -10.71
C LEU A 104 9.90 12.19 -11.93
N ASP A 105 8.81 11.65 -12.47
CA ASP A 105 8.84 11.02 -13.78
C ASP A 105 9.21 12.07 -14.85
N PRO A 106 10.07 11.73 -15.84
CA PRO A 106 10.49 12.66 -16.88
C PRO A 106 9.32 13.26 -17.68
N ILE A 107 8.21 12.52 -17.85
CA ILE A 107 7.01 13.01 -18.54
C ILE A 107 6.36 14.10 -17.69
N THR A 108 6.24 13.87 -16.37
CA THR A 108 5.71 14.86 -15.42
C THR A 108 6.52 16.16 -15.46
N LEU A 109 7.85 16.07 -15.44
CA LEU A 109 8.72 17.25 -15.47
C LEU A 109 8.62 18.02 -16.79
N GLU A 110 8.61 17.32 -17.93
CA GLU A 110 8.47 17.94 -19.26
C GLU A 110 7.08 18.59 -19.41
N ALA A 111 6.02 17.92 -18.95
CA ALA A 111 4.66 18.47 -18.97
C ALA A 111 4.55 19.75 -18.15
N LEU A 112 5.10 19.76 -16.93
CA LEU A 112 5.18 20.95 -16.09
C LEU A 112 6.01 22.05 -16.76
N ALA A 113 7.12 21.72 -17.43
CA ALA A 113 7.91 22.70 -18.16
C ALA A 113 7.10 23.35 -19.28
N VAL A 114 6.34 22.58 -20.06
CA VAL A 114 5.45 23.11 -21.11
C VAL A 114 4.33 23.97 -20.53
N LEU A 115 3.79 23.61 -19.37
CA LEU A 115 2.68 24.33 -18.71
C LEU A 115 3.13 25.57 -17.95
N SER A 116 4.36 25.60 -17.47
CA SER A 116 4.93 26.72 -16.71
C SER A 116 5.80 27.65 -17.55
N ALA A 117 6.21 27.23 -18.75
CA ALA A 117 7.07 28.04 -19.62
C ALA A 117 6.42 29.39 -19.96
N PRO A 118 7.18 30.50 -19.96
CA PRO A 118 6.69 31.74 -20.55
C PRO A 118 6.50 31.59 -22.07
N PRO A 119 5.59 32.34 -22.71
CA PRO A 119 5.31 32.21 -24.15
C PRO A 119 6.56 32.31 -25.04
N SER A 120 7.53 33.14 -24.65
CA SER A 120 8.81 33.31 -25.37
C SER A 120 9.66 32.05 -25.46
N HIS A 121 9.44 31.07 -24.57
CA HIS A 121 10.23 29.83 -24.51
C HIS A 121 9.53 28.62 -25.15
N LEU A 122 8.24 28.74 -25.52
CA LEU A 122 7.48 27.64 -26.13
C LEU A 122 8.10 27.19 -27.45
N ALA A 123 8.55 28.12 -28.29
CA ALA A 123 9.23 27.81 -29.55
C ALA A 123 10.60 27.11 -29.35
N ALA A 124 11.28 27.40 -28.23
CA ALA A 124 12.54 26.74 -27.90
C ALA A 124 12.29 25.30 -27.42
N LEU A 125 11.27 25.10 -26.58
CA LEU A 125 10.80 23.78 -26.16
C LEU A 125 10.34 22.94 -27.36
N ALA A 126 9.66 23.53 -28.34
CA ALA A 126 9.23 22.83 -29.55
C ALA A 126 10.40 22.17 -30.31
N ARG A 127 11.57 22.80 -30.30
CA ARG A 127 12.77 22.35 -31.04
C ARG A 127 13.73 21.50 -30.21
N SER A 128 13.57 21.44 -28.89
CA SER A 128 14.45 20.65 -28.04
C SER A 128 14.13 19.17 -28.16
N GLN A 129 15.11 18.31 -27.86
CA GLN A 129 14.86 16.87 -27.74
C GLN A 129 14.02 16.59 -26.49
N VAL A 130 13.06 15.68 -26.60
CA VAL A 130 12.24 15.24 -25.47
C VAL A 130 13.15 14.56 -24.44
N PHE A 131 12.97 14.88 -23.16
CA PHE A 131 13.79 14.39 -22.03
C PHE A 131 15.26 14.86 -22.04
N ALA A 132 15.60 15.86 -22.87
CA ALA A 132 16.87 16.57 -22.70
C ALA A 132 16.84 17.39 -21.40
N PRO A 133 18.01 17.67 -20.78
CA PRO A 133 18.08 18.57 -19.64
C PRO A 133 17.39 19.90 -19.94
N LEU A 134 16.45 20.28 -19.10
CA LEU A 134 15.72 21.53 -19.25
C LEU A 134 16.66 22.72 -18.94
N PRO A 135 16.47 23.87 -19.62
CA PRO A 135 17.11 25.11 -19.19
C PRO A 135 16.75 25.42 -17.73
N PRO A 136 17.69 25.89 -16.89
CA PRO A 136 17.45 26.11 -15.46
C PRO A 136 16.24 26.99 -15.14
N VAL A 137 15.96 27.98 -16.01
CA VAL A 137 14.80 28.87 -15.87
C VAL A 137 13.48 28.12 -16.01
N LEU A 138 13.41 27.16 -16.95
CA LEU A 138 12.21 26.35 -17.19
C LEU A 138 12.04 25.27 -16.12
N GLU A 139 13.15 24.65 -15.71
CA GLU A 139 13.15 23.69 -14.60
C GLU A 139 12.66 24.35 -13.31
N LEU A 140 13.19 25.53 -12.96
CA LEU A 140 12.77 26.27 -11.78
C LEU A 140 11.29 26.68 -11.85
N ALA A 141 10.80 27.09 -13.02
CA ALA A 141 9.38 27.40 -13.21
C ALA A 141 8.49 26.16 -13.02
N ALA A 142 8.89 25.01 -13.59
CA ALA A 142 8.18 23.74 -13.43
C ALA A 142 8.11 23.30 -11.96
N LEU A 143 9.23 23.35 -11.25
CA LEU A 143 9.31 23.01 -9.83
C LEU A 143 8.54 23.98 -8.94
N ALA A 144 8.55 25.29 -9.26
CA ALA A 144 7.75 26.28 -8.54
C ALA A 144 6.25 26.04 -8.71
N THR A 145 5.79 25.72 -9.92
CA THR A 145 4.40 25.34 -10.19
C THR A 145 4.04 24.05 -9.46
N LEU A 146 4.90 23.03 -9.52
CA LEU A 146 4.68 21.79 -8.78
C LEU A 146 4.53 22.04 -7.28
N ARG A 147 5.44 22.82 -6.69
CA ARG A 147 5.38 23.20 -5.28
C ARG A 147 4.05 23.88 -4.96
N HIS A 148 3.60 24.81 -5.80
CA HIS A 148 2.32 25.49 -5.60
C HIS A 148 1.14 24.51 -5.64
N VAL A 149 1.09 23.63 -6.64
CA VAL A 149 0.05 22.59 -6.75
C VAL A 149 0.04 21.68 -5.53
N CYS A 150 1.22 21.23 -5.07
CA CYS A 150 1.33 20.41 -3.87
C CYS A 150 0.81 21.14 -2.63
N LEU A 151 1.18 22.41 -2.43
CA LEU A 151 0.69 23.20 -1.29
C LEU A 151 -0.84 23.38 -1.31
N VAL A 152 -1.40 23.69 -2.48
CA VAL A 152 -2.86 23.82 -2.65
C VAL A 152 -3.56 22.50 -2.34
N ARG A 153 -2.99 21.36 -2.75
CA ARG A 153 -3.54 20.04 -2.47
C ARG A 153 -3.42 19.65 -1.00
N LEU A 154 -2.28 19.90 -0.38
CA LEU A 154 -2.06 19.64 1.05
C LEU A 154 -3.05 20.42 1.91
N GLY A 155 -3.39 21.66 1.52
CA GLY A 155 -4.42 22.45 2.20
C GLY A 155 -5.86 21.91 2.11
N ARG A 156 -6.11 20.84 1.36
CA ARG A 156 -7.43 20.17 1.29
C ARG A 156 -7.58 19.02 2.28
N TYR A 157 -6.50 18.57 2.91
CA TYR A 157 -6.56 17.52 3.92
C TYR A 157 -7.05 18.11 5.25
N GLY A 158 -7.90 17.35 5.94
CA GLY A 158 -8.48 17.76 7.22
C GLY A 158 -7.57 17.50 8.42
N SER A 159 -6.45 16.81 8.21
CA SER A 159 -5.44 16.47 9.20
C SER A 159 -4.04 16.66 8.63
N SER A 160 -3.07 16.76 9.53
CA SER A 160 -1.64 16.72 9.26
C SER A 160 -1.08 15.31 9.38
N LEU A 161 0.14 15.10 8.86
CA LEU A 161 0.84 13.82 9.01
C LEU A 161 1.07 13.48 10.48
N ASP A 162 1.44 14.46 11.30
CA ASP A 162 1.68 14.27 12.73
C ASP A 162 0.40 13.80 13.44
N GLU A 163 -0.75 14.41 13.13
CA GLU A 163 -2.06 14.01 13.68
C GLU A 163 -2.46 12.60 13.23
N ASP A 164 -2.19 12.25 11.97
CA ASP A 164 -2.48 10.92 11.43
C ASP A 164 -1.58 9.84 12.08
N GLU A 165 -0.31 10.16 12.34
CA GLU A 165 0.64 9.29 13.05
C GLU A 165 0.21 9.09 14.52
N GLU A 166 -0.16 10.17 15.22
CA GLU A 166 -0.67 10.09 16.59
C GLU A 166 -1.95 9.26 16.68
N ALA A 167 -2.90 9.47 15.75
CA ALA A 167 -4.13 8.70 15.67
C ALA A 167 -3.85 7.21 15.42
N ALA A 168 -2.88 6.89 14.55
CA ALA A 168 -2.46 5.52 14.29
C ALA A 168 -1.86 4.85 15.54
N LEU A 169 -0.97 5.56 16.25
CA LEU A 169 -0.37 5.07 17.49
C LEU A 169 -1.40 4.86 18.60
N ALA A 170 -2.36 5.78 18.74
CA ALA A 170 -3.44 5.66 19.73
C ALA A 170 -4.32 4.43 19.45
N LEU A 171 -4.64 4.17 18.18
CA LEU A 171 -5.36 2.98 17.75
C LEU A 171 -4.61 1.69 18.05
N GLU A 172 -3.30 1.64 17.79
CA GLU A 172 -2.47 0.47 18.11
C GLU A 172 -2.42 0.21 19.62
N GLN A 173 -2.26 1.25 20.44
CA GLN A 173 -2.28 1.13 21.90
C GLN A 173 -3.64 0.63 22.41
N GLN A 174 -4.74 1.10 21.82
CA GLN A 174 -6.07 0.64 22.17
C GLN A 174 -6.28 -0.84 21.82
N GLN A 175 -5.74 -1.30 20.68
CA GLN A 175 -5.81 -2.71 20.27
C GLN A 175 -5.04 -3.60 21.24
N ARG A 176 -3.79 -3.24 21.58
CA ARG A 176 -3.00 -4.00 22.55
C ARG A 176 -3.68 -4.11 23.91
N ARG A 177 -4.28 -3.01 24.40
CA ARG A 177 -5.03 -3.03 25.67
C ARG A 177 -6.26 -3.94 25.61
N ARG A 178 -6.89 -4.11 24.45
CA ARG A 178 -8.02 -5.04 24.30
C ARG A 178 -7.53 -6.48 24.29
N GLU A 179 -6.47 -6.78 23.55
CA GLU A 179 -5.85 -8.11 23.52
C GLU A 179 -5.38 -8.51 24.94
N GLU A 180 -4.71 -7.62 25.66
CA GLU A 180 -4.29 -7.87 27.06
C GLU A 180 -5.47 -8.08 28.03
N GLN A 181 -6.62 -7.44 27.77
CA GLN A 181 -7.84 -7.63 28.58
C GLN A 181 -8.55 -8.95 28.26
N GLU A 182 -8.53 -9.37 27.00
CA GLU A 182 -9.08 -10.66 26.55
C GLU A 182 -8.25 -11.80 27.15
N ASP A 183 -6.92 -11.74 27.06
CA ASP A 183 -6.01 -12.74 27.64
C ASP A 183 -6.18 -12.87 29.17
N GLN A 184 -6.39 -11.75 29.87
CA GLN A 184 -6.61 -11.74 31.32
C GLN A 184 -7.98 -12.34 31.71
N GLN A 185 -9.01 -12.14 30.90
CA GLN A 185 -10.34 -12.73 31.13
C GLN A 185 -10.35 -14.23 30.86
N GLU A 186 -9.66 -14.69 29.82
CA GLU A 186 -9.51 -16.13 29.54
C GLU A 186 -8.76 -16.83 30.67
N GLY A 187 -7.65 -16.25 31.17
CA GLY A 187 -6.91 -16.80 32.31
C GLY A 187 -7.73 -16.91 33.61
N GLN A 188 -8.57 -15.91 33.91
CA GLN A 188 -9.44 -15.94 35.11
C GLN A 188 -10.57 -16.97 34.98
N GLN A 189 -11.12 -17.18 33.79
CA GLN A 189 -12.15 -18.21 33.56
C GLN A 189 -11.57 -19.63 33.63
N GLU A 190 -10.31 -19.83 33.24
CA GLU A 190 -9.61 -21.11 33.43
C GLU A 190 -9.31 -21.40 34.91
N GLU A 191 -8.92 -20.39 35.70
CA GLU A 191 -8.70 -20.55 37.15
C GLU A 191 -10.00 -20.82 37.93
N GLU A 192 -11.09 -20.10 37.64
CA GLU A 192 -12.40 -20.36 38.25
C GLU A 192 -13.00 -21.71 37.80
N GLY A 193 -12.75 -22.12 36.55
CA GLY A 193 -13.11 -23.45 36.05
C GLY A 193 -12.31 -24.59 36.72
N ALA A 194 -11.05 -24.36 37.06
CA ALA A 194 -10.21 -25.30 37.79
C ALA A 194 -10.60 -25.42 39.27
N GLU A 195 -10.95 -24.32 39.95
CA GLU A 195 -11.44 -24.35 41.34
C GLU A 195 -12.83 -24.98 41.47
N ALA A 196 -13.73 -24.77 40.50
CA ALA A 196 -15.04 -25.41 40.48
C ALA A 196 -14.97 -26.94 40.33
N CYS A 197 -13.93 -27.48 39.69
CA CYS A 197 -13.68 -28.93 39.62
C CYS A 197 -12.98 -29.49 40.88
N GLY A 198 -12.26 -28.65 41.64
CA GLY A 198 -11.56 -29.03 42.87
C GLY A 198 -12.46 -29.25 44.09
N ALA A 199 -13.67 -28.67 44.13
CA ALA A 199 -14.56 -28.69 45.30
C ALA A 199 -15.52 -29.91 45.36
N GLN A 200 -15.53 -30.80 44.37
CA GLN A 200 -16.43 -31.98 44.32
C GLN A 200 -15.76 -33.35 44.41
N CYS A 201 -14.50 -33.41 44.86
CA CYS A 201 -13.80 -34.67 45.13
C CYS A 201 -13.50 -34.87 46.63
N GLY A 202 -14.53 -34.74 47.47
CA GLY A 202 -14.53 -35.27 48.83
C GLY A 202 -14.94 -36.74 48.83
N ALA A 203 -13.98 -37.65 48.86
CA ALA A 203 -14.20 -39.08 49.11
C ALA A 203 -14.71 -39.31 50.56
N PRO A 204 -15.31 -40.48 50.83
CA PRO A 204 -14.71 -41.28 51.89
C PRO A 204 -14.49 -42.75 51.49
N ALA A 205 -13.36 -43.26 51.96
CA ALA A 205 -12.96 -44.65 51.92
C ALA A 205 -13.93 -45.54 52.70
N ALA A 206 -14.27 -46.71 52.14
CA ALA A 206 -14.07 -48.03 52.75
C ALA A 206 -14.91 -49.14 52.06
N ALA A 207 -14.27 -50.30 51.90
CA ALA A 207 -14.81 -51.66 52.01
C ALA A 207 -14.87 -52.55 50.74
N ARG A 208 -14.29 -53.75 50.93
CA ARG A 208 -14.41 -55.04 50.21
C ARG A 208 -13.38 -55.30 49.12
N GLN A 209 -12.21 -55.87 49.44
CA GLN A 209 -11.94 -57.30 49.71
C GLN A 209 -12.37 -58.26 48.58
N ALA A 210 -11.35 -58.85 47.96
CA ALA A 210 -11.20 -60.24 47.49
C ALA A 210 -12.21 -60.83 46.48
N GLY A 211 -11.67 -61.26 45.33
CA GLY A 211 -12.32 -62.22 44.43
C GLY A 211 -11.43 -62.62 43.26
N ARG A 212 -10.61 -63.65 43.44
CA ARG A 212 -9.92 -64.41 42.36
C ARG A 212 -10.95 -65.10 41.46
N ALA A 213 -10.75 -65.08 40.15
CA ALA A 213 -10.93 -66.19 39.16
C ALA A 213 -10.77 -65.58 37.75
N ALA A 214 -9.78 -65.92 36.93
CA ALA A 214 -9.58 -67.15 36.16
C ALA A 214 -10.66 -67.39 35.07
N GLY A 215 -10.20 -67.42 33.80
CA GLY A 215 -10.93 -67.82 32.59
C GLY A 215 -10.49 -66.94 31.41
N ARG A 216 -9.48 -67.26 30.58
CA ARG A 216 -9.45 -68.29 29.50
C ARG A 216 -10.79 -68.49 28.81
N VAL A 217 -10.82 -68.18 27.50
CA VAL A 217 -11.47 -68.85 26.33
C VAL A 217 -11.61 -67.73 25.27
N ALA A 218 -10.73 -67.62 24.27
CA ALA A 218 -10.70 -68.37 23.02
C ALA A 218 -11.99 -68.26 22.19
N ALA A 219 -12.01 -67.33 21.23
CA ALA A 219 -12.45 -67.52 19.83
C ALA A 219 -12.02 -66.29 19.03
#